data_AF-A0A3E0PJ57-F1
#
_entry.id   AF-A0A3E0PJ57-F1
#
_cell.length_a   1.000
_cell.length_b   1.000
_cell.length_c   1.000
_cell.angle_alpha   90.00
_cell.angle_beta   90.00
_cell.angle_gamma   90.00
#
_symmetry.space_group_name_H-M   'P 1'
#
loop_
_entity.id
_entity.type
_entity.pdbx_description
1 polymer ?
#
loop_
_entity_poly.entity_id
_entity_poly.type
_entity_poly.pdbx_seq_one_letter_code
_entity_poly.pdbx_strand_id
1 'polypeptide(L)'
;MTVRQVAVDFPASREVFLHHGEPERHPGQFGHLEPLAHFARRMGLALDELLLDLAAATGAPIEAPSRPAETIHHGYILSALAITLTLGAGWGGWLLWRIGITADFDAVQAADVIAHGEAQLWGFITLFIMGIALRTVLQAVARHRLGLRACRGLLLLALFGIVGGFIWFLLPAASVLGLAAATSLVLMSAGFLAMQLVLLRRKWTATWARAVMASGMWLVAWAIVTAVLRWSSGSVGAAIYSDSQRLLLIELAVFGFALNSIYGFGQMLLPGLLRIGSTHSWAIETSHWVHNAGTFLLCLATVLGWSGIISATGCALLTIGAVLFAVGIRGFIGRQRKSKRDEQGHAALDLFPPMAFAWLIVSLVLMTCGFAYEQLARVALPHAYMGAVRHALTVGFMTTLILGVGQRLLPVLDRTVLAKPRLVVPILVLIGVGNLLRVGTEFATIGTPTAYSVMPVSALFEWAALLLFAINAIATMLHTDALFSTGQATLRSSLAVLLGEYPEIEDRLIATGSQYLARTRSVPSELTIGSFAESEGWEPLDLIEQINGWLSGGIHDTAQSGLYSRTVGRHASPNIATFRSVAD
;
A
#
# COMPACT_ATOMS: atom_id res chain seq x y z
N MET A 1 22.34 3.52 -11.24
CA MET A 1 22.64 4.77 -11.98
C MET A 1 22.89 4.41 -13.44
N THR A 2 22.75 5.37 -14.34
CA THR A 2 23.10 5.23 -15.77
C THR A 2 24.52 5.70 -16.01
N VAL A 3 25.14 5.35 -17.14
CA VAL A 3 26.48 5.84 -17.52
C VAL A 3 26.50 7.37 -17.49
N ARG A 4 25.53 8.01 -18.15
CA ARG A 4 25.36 9.47 -18.14
C ARG A 4 25.25 10.05 -16.75
N GLN A 5 24.40 9.49 -15.89
CA GLN A 5 24.18 10.02 -14.54
C GLN A 5 25.49 9.98 -13.73
N VAL A 6 26.26 8.89 -13.83
CA VAL A 6 27.56 8.77 -13.15
C VAL A 6 28.57 9.75 -13.73
N ALA A 7 28.66 9.89 -15.05
CA ALA A 7 29.59 10.82 -15.69
C ALA A 7 29.30 12.28 -15.33
N VAL A 8 28.03 12.64 -15.16
CA VAL A 8 27.62 13.99 -14.74
C VAL A 8 27.87 14.23 -13.26
N ASP A 9 27.52 13.28 -12.39
CA ASP A 9 27.68 13.42 -10.94
C ASP A 9 29.15 13.30 -10.52
N PHE A 10 29.95 12.54 -11.27
CA PHE A 10 31.37 12.32 -11.04
C PHE A 10 32.17 12.48 -12.34
N PRO A 11 32.60 13.71 -12.68
CA PRO A 11 33.30 13.98 -13.93
C PRO A 11 34.55 13.10 -14.16
N ALA A 12 35.25 12.70 -13.09
CA ALA A 12 36.41 11.80 -13.16
C ALA A 12 36.10 10.40 -13.71
N SER A 13 34.84 9.95 -13.62
CA SER A 13 34.42 8.65 -14.19
C SER A 13 34.40 8.64 -15.72
N ARG A 14 34.45 9.81 -16.38
CA ARG A 14 34.40 9.92 -17.84
C ARG A 14 35.57 9.19 -18.51
N GLU A 15 36.78 9.31 -17.95
CA GLU A 15 37.96 8.61 -18.48
C GLU A 15 37.81 7.10 -18.40
N VAL A 16 37.20 6.60 -17.32
CA VAL A 16 36.92 5.17 -17.13
C VAL A 16 35.94 4.67 -18.20
N PHE A 17 34.85 5.40 -18.46
CA PHE A 17 33.90 5.02 -19.49
C PHE A 17 34.49 5.08 -20.91
N LEU A 18 35.28 6.12 -21.21
CA LEU A 18 36.01 6.22 -22.49
C LEU A 18 36.97 5.05 -22.69
N HIS A 19 37.72 4.69 -21.65
CA HIS A 19 38.65 3.55 -21.68
C HIS A 19 37.92 2.24 -21.99
N HIS A 20 36.74 2.07 -21.43
CA HIS A 20 35.89 0.88 -21.59
C HIS A 20 34.98 0.93 -22.84
N GLY A 21 35.18 1.89 -23.75
CA GLY A 21 34.53 1.89 -25.08
C GLY A 21 33.29 2.78 -25.22
N GLU A 22 32.99 3.64 -24.25
CA GLU A 22 31.94 4.64 -24.41
C GLU A 22 32.37 5.74 -25.40
N PRO A 23 31.52 6.13 -26.38
CA PRO A 23 31.92 7.11 -27.39
C PRO A 23 32.12 8.51 -26.80
N GLU A 24 33.21 9.15 -27.21
CA GLU A 24 33.52 10.52 -26.79
C GLU A 24 32.52 11.54 -27.36
N ARG A 25 32.08 11.32 -28.60
CA ARG A 25 31.09 12.15 -29.29
C ARG A 25 29.73 11.48 -29.21
N HIS A 26 28.95 11.93 -28.24
CA HIS A 26 27.54 11.59 -28.10
C HIS A 26 26.68 12.76 -28.63
N PRO A 27 25.54 12.52 -29.32
CA PRO A 27 24.66 13.60 -29.81
C PRO A 27 23.97 14.41 -28.70
N GLY A 28 24.07 13.95 -27.45
CA GLY A 28 23.61 14.63 -26.24
C GLY A 28 24.72 14.85 -25.20
N GLN A 29 24.38 14.83 -23.91
CA GLN A 29 25.39 14.77 -22.85
C GLN A 29 26.22 13.48 -22.94
N PHE A 30 27.48 13.55 -22.49
CA PHE A 30 28.38 12.40 -22.48
C PHE A 30 27.78 11.22 -21.70
N GLY A 31 27.90 10.02 -22.27
CA GLY A 31 27.36 8.79 -21.72
C GLY A 31 25.93 8.53 -22.17
N HIS A 32 25.58 7.27 -22.44
CA HIS A 32 24.21 6.83 -22.68
C HIS A 32 23.39 6.79 -21.38
N LEU A 33 22.07 6.77 -21.53
CA LEU A 33 21.09 6.57 -20.46
C LEU A 33 20.96 5.10 -20.03
N GLU A 34 21.80 4.21 -20.56
CA GLU A 34 21.80 2.81 -20.15
C GLU A 34 22.31 2.62 -18.71
N PRO A 35 21.75 1.66 -17.94
CA PRO A 35 22.28 1.31 -16.63
C PRO A 35 23.71 0.76 -16.69
N LEU A 36 24.52 1.03 -15.65
CA LEU A 36 25.91 0.52 -15.57
C LEU A 36 26.03 -1.00 -15.77
N ALA A 37 25.05 -1.76 -15.30
CA ALA A 37 25.02 -3.22 -15.47
C ALA A 37 24.85 -3.66 -16.93
N HIS A 38 24.14 -2.87 -17.74
CA HIS A 38 23.97 -3.12 -19.17
C HIS A 38 25.21 -2.66 -19.93
N PHE A 39 25.78 -1.49 -19.61
CA PHE A 39 27.07 -1.05 -20.15
C PHE A 39 28.17 -2.10 -19.91
N ALA A 40 28.35 -2.55 -18.65
CA ALA A 40 29.34 -3.57 -18.32
C ALA A 40 29.15 -4.84 -19.16
N ARG A 41 27.90 -5.32 -19.29
CA ARG A 41 27.58 -6.51 -20.08
C ARG A 41 27.86 -6.31 -21.58
N ARG A 42 27.49 -5.15 -22.13
CA ARG A 42 27.72 -4.75 -23.52
C ARG A 42 29.20 -4.70 -23.85
N MET A 43 30.01 -4.24 -22.90
CA MET A 43 31.47 -4.16 -23.02
C MET A 43 32.20 -5.45 -22.59
N GLY A 44 31.48 -6.51 -22.20
CA GLY A 44 32.08 -7.78 -21.77
C GLY A 44 32.81 -7.73 -20.41
N LEU A 45 32.50 -6.74 -19.58
CA LEU A 45 33.11 -6.50 -18.27
C LEU A 45 32.29 -7.13 -17.13
N ALA A 46 32.98 -7.57 -16.08
CA ALA A 46 32.33 -7.85 -14.82
C ALA A 46 31.85 -6.53 -14.19
N LEU A 47 30.58 -6.47 -13.77
CA LEU A 47 30.05 -5.23 -13.18
C LEU A 47 30.82 -4.81 -11.92
N ASP A 48 31.27 -5.76 -11.10
CA ASP A 48 32.06 -5.46 -9.91
C ASP A 48 33.41 -4.83 -10.26
N GLU A 49 34.02 -5.21 -11.39
CA GLU A 49 35.26 -4.63 -11.91
C GLU A 49 35.03 -3.18 -12.35
N LEU A 50 34.02 -2.93 -13.18
CA LEU A 50 33.64 -1.57 -13.59
C LEU A 50 33.37 -0.68 -12.37
N LEU A 51 32.68 -1.20 -11.35
CA LEU A 51 32.38 -0.44 -10.15
C LEU A 51 33.64 -0.14 -9.34
N LEU A 52 34.61 -1.05 -9.26
CA LEU A 52 35.88 -0.79 -8.60
C LEU A 52 36.69 0.30 -9.32
N ASP A 53 36.74 0.28 -10.65
CA ASP A 53 37.41 1.29 -11.46
C ASP A 53 36.79 2.68 -11.25
N LEU A 54 35.46 2.74 -11.30
CA LEU A 54 34.72 3.96 -11.02
C LEU A 54 34.99 4.47 -9.61
N ALA A 55 35.18 3.60 -8.61
CA ALA A 55 35.41 4.00 -7.22
C ALA A 55 36.81 4.56 -7.06
N ALA A 56 37.78 3.90 -7.69
CA ALA A 56 39.16 4.37 -7.73
C ALA A 56 39.26 5.76 -8.38
N ALA A 57 38.55 5.98 -9.49
CA ALA A 57 38.58 7.26 -10.21
C ALA A 57 37.84 8.40 -9.48
N THR A 58 36.75 8.09 -8.78
CA THR A 58 35.85 9.12 -8.22
C THR A 58 36.00 9.31 -6.71
N GLY A 59 36.64 8.37 -6.01
CA GLY A 59 36.66 8.31 -4.54
C GLY A 59 35.30 8.00 -3.91
N ALA A 60 34.28 7.70 -4.71
CA ALA A 60 32.92 7.49 -4.22
C ALA A 60 32.73 6.04 -3.71
N PRO A 61 31.98 5.85 -2.61
CA PRO A 61 31.73 4.53 -2.07
C PRO A 61 30.78 3.73 -2.95
N ILE A 62 31.00 2.41 -2.98
CA ILE A 62 30.18 1.43 -3.67
C ILE A 62 29.17 0.83 -2.67
N GLU A 63 27.86 0.95 -2.94
CA GLU A 63 26.77 0.41 -2.09
C GLU A 63 25.95 -0.66 -2.84
N ALA A 64 25.89 -1.90 -2.32
CA ALA A 64 25.09 -2.99 -2.89
C ALA A 64 23.58 -2.69 -2.98
N PRO A 65 22.90 -2.66 -4.15
CA PRO A 65 21.46 -2.80 -4.22
C PRO A 65 21.00 -4.04 -3.47
N SER A 66 20.19 -3.80 -2.45
CA SER A 66 19.44 -4.84 -1.77
C SER A 66 18.10 -5.01 -2.48
N ARG A 67 18.08 -5.63 -3.68
CA ARG A 67 16.83 -6.05 -4.37
C ARG A 67 15.80 -6.72 -3.42
N PRO A 68 16.21 -7.54 -2.42
CA PRO A 68 15.27 -8.09 -1.44
C PRO A 68 14.62 -7.04 -0.52
N ALA A 69 15.31 -5.94 -0.22
CA ALA A 69 14.75 -4.80 0.50
C ALA A 69 13.74 -4.04 -0.36
N GLU A 70 13.93 -4.07 -1.69
CA GLU A 70 13.06 -3.35 -2.58
C GLU A 70 11.67 -3.97 -2.68
N THR A 71 11.61 -5.30 -2.73
CA THR A 71 10.38 -6.09 -2.88
C THR A 71 9.80 -6.59 -1.55
N ILE A 72 10.34 -6.15 -0.40
CA ILE A 72 9.93 -6.66 0.93
C ILE A 72 8.43 -6.51 1.21
N HIS A 73 7.83 -5.46 0.67
CA HIS A 73 6.41 -5.16 0.83
C HIS A 73 5.49 -6.14 0.09
N HIS A 74 5.97 -6.81 -0.97
CA HIS A 74 5.17 -7.76 -1.75
C HIS A 74 4.63 -8.88 -0.87
N GLY A 75 5.47 -9.49 -0.02
CA GLY A 75 5.05 -10.58 0.87
C GLY A 75 3.93 -10.16 1.83
N TYR A 76 4.00 -8.95 2.37
CA TYR A 76 2.97 -8.39 3.25
C TYR A 76 1.67 -8.10 2.51
N ILE A 77 1.73 -7.45 1.35
CA ILE A 77 0.55 -7.07 0.56
C ILE A 77 -0.12 -8.32 -0.03
N LEU A 78 0.65 -9.27 -0.57
CA LEU A 78 0.12 -10.54 -1.05
C LEU A 78 -0.58 -11.33 0.06
N SER A 79 0.01 -11.36 1.26
CA SER A 79 -0.61 -11.98 2.42
C SER A 79 -1.91 -11.26 2.82
N ALA A 80 -1.93 -9.93 2.81
CA ALA A 80 -3.11 -9.13 3.08
C ALA A 80 -4.25 -9.43 2.10
N LEU A 81 -3.93 -9.53 0.80
CA LEU A 81 -4.88 -9.86 -0.26
C LEU A 81 -5.40 -11.30 -0.13
N ALA A 82 -4.52 -12.25 0.17
CA ALA A 82 -4.92 -13.64 0.37
C ALA A 82 -5.87 -13.79 1.57
N ILE A 83 -5.53 -13.16 2.71
CA ILE A 83 -6.36 -13.22 3.92
C ILE A 83 -7.69 -12.51 3.71
N THR A 84 -7.71 -11.31 3.11
CA THR A 84 -8.97 -10.58 2.89
C THR A 84 -9.91 -11.33 1.96
N LEU A 85 -9.42 -11.98 0.89
CA LEU A 85 -10.27 -12.73 -0.03
C LEU A 85 -10.79 -14.04 0.56
N THR A 86 -10.10 -14.59 1.57
CA THR A 86 -10.43 -15.88 2.20
C THR A 86 -11.03 -15.68 3.60
N LEU A 87 -10.21 -15.69 4.65
CA LEU A 87 -10.60 -15.63 6.06
C LEU A 87 -11.30 -14.30 6.44
N GLY A 88 -11.04 -13.24 5.68
CA GLY A 88 -11.69 -11.95 5.80
C GLY A 88 -13.04 -11.93 5.08
N ALA A 89 -13.14 -11.17 3.99
CA ALA A 89 -14.37 -10.87 3.25
C ALA A 89 -15.02 -12.12 2.67
N GLY A 90 -14.25 -13.14 2.28
CA GLY A 90 -14.81 -14.43 1.84
C GLY A 90 -15.63 -15.09 2.95
N TRP A 91 -15.06 -15.23 4.14
CA TRP A 91 -15.76 -15.73 5.33
C TRP A 91 -16.91 -14.82 5.74
N GLY A 92 -16.71 -13.49 5.73
CA GLY A 92 -17.77 -12.53 6.04
C GLY A 92 -18.97 -12.62 5.08
N GLY A 93 -18.72 -12.83 3.79
CA GLY A 93 -19.75 -13.07 2.78
C GLY A 93 -20.51 -14.37 3.02
N TRP A 94 -19.81 -15.43 3.45
CA TRP A 94 -20.46 -16.68 3.86
C TRP A 94 -21.36 -16.49 5.08
N LEU A 95 -20.90 -15.79 6.11
CA LEU A 95 -21.72 -15.47 7.29
C LEU A 95 -22.96 -14.66 6.89
N LEU A 96 -22.79 -13.67 6.02
CA LEU A 96 -23.90 -12.86 5.54
C LEU A 96 -24.91 -13.65 4.73
N TRP A 97 -24.45 -14.57 3.89
CA TRP A 97 -25.32 -15.49 3.17
C TRP A 97 -26.18 -16.29 4.15
N ARG A 98 -25.60 -16.83 5.23
CA ARG A 98 -26.33 -17.54 6.28
C ARG A 98 -27.38 -16.65 6.94
N ILE A 99 -27.01 -15.43 7.35
CA ILE A 99 -27.93 -14.44 7.93
C ILE A 99 -29.09 -14.13 6.97
N GLY A 100 -28.81 -14.02 5.68
CA GLY A 100 -29.81 -13.70 4.67
C GLY A 100 -30.83 -14.81 4.42
N ILE A 101 -30.38 -16.07 4.39
CA ILE A 101 -31.30 -17.22 4.19
C ILE A 101 -32.14 -17.53 5.43
N THR A 102 -31.63 -17.24 6.64
CA THR A 102 -32.36 -17.44 7.90
C THR A 102 -33.20 -16.23 8.29
N ALA A 103 -32.97 -15.08 7.67
CA ALA A 103 -33.52 -13.78 8.06
C ALA A 103 -33.28 -13.44 9.54
N ASP A 104 -32.11 -13.83 10.05
CA ASP A 104 -31.78 -13.73 11.47
C ASP A 104 -30.27 -13.51 11.67
N PHE A 105 -29.91 -12.49 12.45
CA PHE A 105 -28.52 -12.22 12.81
C PHE A 105 -27.95 -13.26 13.78
N ASP A 106 -28.81 -13.89 14.60
CA ASP A 106 -28.39 -14.88 15.60
C ASP A 106 -28.10 -16.27 14.97
N ALA A 107 -28.37 -16.42 13.67
CA ALA A 107 -28.03 -17.63 12.94
C ALA A 107 -26.51 -17.87 12.82
N VAL A 108 -25.69 -16.84 13.03
CA VAL A 108 -24.23 -16.94 13.04
C VAL A 108 -23.68 -16.76 14.45
N GLN A 109 -22.62 -17.50 14.78
CA GLN A 109 -22.04 -17.41 16.12
C GLN A 109 -21.21 -16.13 16.25
N ALA A 110 -21.25 -15.52 17.42
CA ALA A 110 -20.49 -14.31 17.71
C ALA A 110 -18.96 -14.52 17.54
N ALA A 111 -18.47 -15.74 17.76
CA ALA A 111 -17.08 -16.12 17.51
C ALA A 111 -16.72 -16.08 16.02
N ASP A 112 -17.63 -16.48 15.11
CA ASP A 112 -17.41 -16.44 13.66
C ASP A 112 -17.28 -14.99 13.17
N VAL A 113 -18.11 -14.10 13.71
CA VAL A 113 -18.10 -12.66 13.39
C VAL A 113 -16.82 -12.01 13.91
N ILE A 114 -16.33 -12.38 15.10
CA ILE A 114 -15.02 -11.92 15.60
C ILE A 114 -13.90 -12.44 14.71
N ALA A 115 -13.93 -13.71 14.32
CA ALA A 115 -12.90 -14.32 13.47
C ALA A 115 -12.76 -13.58 12.14
N HIS A 116 -13.91 -13.27 11.50
CA HIS A 116 -13.98 -12.41 10.33
C HIS A 116 -13.33 -11.03 10.58
N GLY A 117 -13.78 -10.35 11.65
CA GLY A 117 -13.33 -9.01 11.99
C GLY A 117 -11.83 -8.94 12.24
N GLU A 118 -11.27 -9.88 13.01
CA GLU A 118 -9.83 -9.94 13.26
C GLU A 118 -9.04 -10.28 11.99
N ALA A 119 -9.55 -11.17 11.13
CA ALA A 119 -8.90 -11.45 9.84
C ALA A 119 -8.85 -10.21 8.94
N GLN A 120 -9.87 -9.35 8.96
CA GLN A 120 -9.84 -8.07 8.24
C GLN A 120 -8.88 -7.07 8.89
N LEU A 121 -8.97 -6.87 10.21
CA LEU A 121 -8.17 -5.85 10.88
C LEU A 121 -6.68 -6.24 10.94
N TRP A 122 -6.34 -7.42 11.48
CA TRP A 122 -4.95 -7.88 11.56
C TRP A 122 -4.43 -8.36 10.21
N GLY A 123 -5.24 -9.07 9.44
CA GLY A 123 -4.80 -9.72 8.21
C GLY A 123 -4.79 -8.79 7.01
N PHE A 124 -5.86 -8.03 6.77
CA PHE A 124 -5.90 -7.14 5.61
C PHE A 124 -5.24 -5.78 5.94
N ILE A 125 -5.79 -5.04 6.90
CA ILE A 125 -5.41 -3.65 7.15
C ILE A 125 -3.99 -3.55 7.71
N THR A 126 -3.67 -4.29 8.78
CA THR A 126 -2.33 -4.22 9.41
C THR A 126 -1.24 -4.68 8.45
N LEU A 127 -1.39 -5.82 7.77
CA LEU A 127 -0.36 -6.29 6.82
C LEU A 127 -0.20 -5.33 5.64
N PHE A 128 -1.28 -4.76 5.10
CA PHE A 128 -1.19 -3.78 4.02
C PHE A 128 -0.41 -2.54 4.47
N ILE A 129 -0.76 -1.96 5.62
CA ILE A 129 -0.07 -0.79 6.20
C ILE A 129 1.41 -1.10 6.49
N MET A 130 1.72 -2.26 7.08
CA MET A 130 3.11 -2.67 7.34
C MET A 130 3.91 -2.82 6.04
N GLY A 131 3.31 -3.39 4.98
CA GLY A 131 3.92 -3.47 3.66
C GLY A 131 4.29 -2.08 3.12
N ILE A 132 3.34 -1.14 3.16
CA ILE A 132 3.60 0.26 2.75
C ILE A 132 4.68 0.91 3.62
N ALA A 133 4.64 0.72 4.93
CA ALA A 133 5.62 1.27 5.86
C ALA A 133 7.04 0.77 5.55
N LEU A 134 7.19 -0.53 5.29
CA LEU A 134 8.46 -1.18 4.96
C LEU A 134 9.03 -0.75 3.61
N ARG A 135 8.21 -0.37 2.63
CA ARG A 135 8.70 0.17 1.35
C ARG A 135 8.97 1.67 1.39
N THR A 136 8.33 2.41 2.29
CA THR A 136 8.44 3.88 2.35
C THR A 136 9.41 4.33 3.44
N VAL A 137 8.93 4.44 4.69
CA VAL A 137 9.68 5.05 5.79
C VAL A 137 10.62 4.09 6.51
N LEU A 138 10.35 2.78 6.45
CA LEU A 138 11.13 1.75 7.13
C LEU A 138 12.07 0.96 6.19
N GLN A 139 12.16 1.35 4.92
CA GLN A 139 12.96 0.66 3.91
C GLN A 139 14.43 0.49 4.31
N ALA A 140 14.98 1.45 5.05
CA ALA A 140 16.36 1.39 5.54
C ALA A 140 16.64 0.15 6.41
N VAL A 141 15.66 -0.35 7.18
CA VAL A 141 15.83 -1.58 7.97
C VAL A 141 16.10 -2.78 7.08
N ALA A 142 15.39 -2.89 5.96
CA ALA A 142 15.49 -4.06 5.08
C ALA A 142 16.78 -4.10 4.24
N ARG A 143 17.60 -3.03 4.23
CA ARG A 143 18.85 -2.96 3.46
C ARG A 143 19.95 -3.89 3.99
N HIS A 144 19.93 -4.20 5.29
CA HIS A 144 20.90 -5.10 5.91
C HIS A 144 20.33 -6.52 6.08
N ARG A 145 21.20 -7.54 6.02
CA ARG A 145 20.79 -8.95 6.10
C ARG A 145 19.97 -9.30 7.35
N LEU A 146 20.37 -8.77 8.52
CA LEU A 146 19.65 -8.99 9.78
C LEU A 146 18.29 -8.29 9.80
N GLY A 147 18.22 -7.05 9.32
CA GLY A 147 16.97 -6.30 9.24
C GLY A 147 15.98 -6.91 8.25
N LEU A 148 16.47 -7.43 7.11
CA LEU A 148 15.64 -8.20 6.17
C LEU A 148 15.07 -9.47 6.81
N ARG A 149 15.90 -10.22 7.55
CA ARG A 149 15.46 -11.41 8.30
C ARG A 149 14.42 -11.03 9.37
N ALA A 150 14.63 -9.93 10.08
CA ALA A 150 13.67 -9.43 11.06
C ALA A 150 12.33 -9.08 10.38
N CYS A 151 12.35 -8.36 9.26
CA CYS A 151 11.13 -8.03 8.51
C CYS A 151 10.38 -9.29 8.04
N ARG A 152 11.09 -10.33 7.59
CA ARG A 152 10.46 -11.62 7.24
C ARG A 152 9.94 -12.37 8.47
N GLY A 153 10.66 -12.34 9.58
CA GLY A 153 10.24 -12.91 10.86
C GLY A 153 8.95 -12.26 11.39
N LEU A 154 8.83 -10.93 11.29
CA LEU A 154 7.59 -10.22 11.64
C LEU A 154 6.41 -10.67 10.78
N LEU A 155 6.60 -10.89 9.48
CA LEU A 155 5.52 -11.41 8.61
C LEU A 155 5.09 -12.82 9.06
N LEU A 156 6.04 -13.70 9.38
CA LEU A 156 5.74 -15.05 9.86
C LEU A 156 5.00 -15.03 11.20
N LEU A 157 5.41 -14.16 12.13
CA LEU A 157 4.71 -13.95 13.40
C LEU A 157 3.29 -13.45 13.17
N ALA A 158 3.09 -12.49 12.26
CA ALA A 158 1.77 -11.99 11.92
C ALA A 158 0.88 -13.11 11.34
N LEU A 159 1.38 -13.85 10.33
CA LEU A 159 0.64 -14.94 9.70
C LEU A 159 0.25 -16.04 10.71
N PHE A 160 1.17 -16.42 11.59
CA PHE A 160 0.88 -17.38 12.66
C PHE A 160 -0.19 -16.83 13.62
N GLY A 161 -0.09 -15.56 14.02
CA GLY A 161 -1.05 -14.91 14.90
C GLY A 161 -2.45 -14.80 14.32
N ILE A 162 -2.54 -14.51 13.03
CA ILE A 162 -3.81 -14.37 12.31
C ILE A 162 -4.43 -15.75 12.07
N VAL A 163 -3.71 -16.68 11.44
CA VAL A 163 -4.25 -18.00 11.08
C VAL A 163 -4.48 -18.85 12.33
N GLY A 164 -3.54 -18.85 13.27
CA GLY A 164 -3.70 -19.55 14.56
C GLY A 164 -4.84 -18.98 15.40
N GLY A 165 -5.03 -17.65 15.38
CA GLY A 165 -6.18 -16.99 15.99
C GLY A 165 -7.50 -17.41 15.34
N PHE A 166 -7.55 -17.40 14.01
CA PHE A 166 -8.72 -17.85 13.23
C PHE A 166 -9.12 -19.29 13.58
N ILE A 167 -8.14 -20.21 13.63
CA ILE A 167 -8.38 -21.60 14.01
C ILE A 167 -8.90 -21.69 15.46
N TRP A 168 -8.32 -20.93 16.39
CA TRP A 168 -8.79 -20.91 17.77
C TRP A 168 -10.23 -20.38 17.91
N PHE A 169 -10.65 -19.39 17.11
CA PHE A 169 -12.04 -18.93 17.13
C PHE A 169 -13.02 -20.03 16.74
N LEU A 170 -12.66 -20.88 15.77
CA LEU A 170 -13.48 -22.01 15.32
C LEU A 170 -13.38 -23.23 16.24
N LEU A 171 -12.24 -23.40 16.89
CA LEU A 171 -11.92 -24.52 17.79
C LEU A 171 -11.39 -24.01 19.13
N PRO A 172 -12.26 -23.43 20.00
CA PRO A 172 -11.84 -22.85 21.28
C PRO A 172 -11.02 -23.78 22.17
N ALA A 173 -11.28 -25.09 22.11
CA ALA A 173 -10.54 -26.12 22.82
C ALA A 173 -9.02 -26.07 22.55
N ALA A 174 -8.58 -25.52 21.41
CA ALA A 174 -7.18 -25.27 21.09
C ALA A 174 -6.62 -24.00 21.79
N SER A 175 -6.88 -23.83 23.09
CA SER A 175 -6.55 -22.61 23.84
C SER A 175 -5.04 -22.26 23.85
N VAL A 176 -4.17 -23.27 23.83
CA VAL A 176 -2.71 -23.09 23.70
C VAL A 176 -2.36 -22.42 22.37
N LEU A 177 -3.03 -22.80 21.27
CA LEU A 177 -2.86 -22.15 19.96
C LEU A 177 -3.37 -20.71 20.01
N GLY A 178 -4.52 -20.46 20.65
CA GLY A 178 -5.06 -19.11 20.83
C GLY A 178 -4.09 -18.17 21.53
N LEU A 179 -3.45 -18.65 22.61
CA LEU A 179 -2.45 -17.89 23.37
C LEU A 179 -1.13 -17.71 22.60
N ALA A 180 -0.64 -18.76 21.93
CA ALA A 180 0.56 -18.67 21.11
C ALA A 180 0.36 -17.67 19.96
N ALA A 181 -0.81 -17.70 19.32
CA ALA A 181 -1.20 -16.76 18.27
C ALA A 181 -1.26 -15.32 18.81
N ALA A 182 -1.87 -15.09 19.97
CA ALA A 182 -1.86 -13.77 20.61
C ALA A 182 -0.44 -13.28 20.94
N THR A 183 0.40 -14.15 21.49
CA THR A 183 1.80 -13.84 21.81
C THR A 183 2.57 -13.43 20.56
N SER A 184 2.34 -14.12 19.44
CA SER A 184 2.98 -13.77 18.17
C SER A 184 2.55 -12.39 17.65
N LEU A 185 1.29 -11.99 17.83
CA LEU A 185 0.81 -10.64 17.48
C LEU A 185 1.46 -9.57 18.37
N VAL A 186 1.65 -9.84 19.66
CA VAL A 186 2.37 -8.94 20.58
C VAL A 186 3.83 -8.77 20.15
N LEU A 187 4.54 -9.88 19.88
CA LEU A 187 5.93 -9.83 19.43
C LEU A 187 6.06 -9.12 18.08
N MET A 188 5.14 -9.37 17.14
CA MET A 188 5.08 -8.69 15.87
C MET A 188 4.92 -7.17 16.05
N SER A 189 3.95 -6.76 16.88
CA SER A 189 3.63 -5.36 17.14
C SER A 189 4.76 -4.62 17.83
N ALA A 190 5.38 -5.25 18.84
CA ALA A 190 6.54 -4.70 19.54
C ALA A 190 7.74 -4.55 18.60
N GLY A 191 8.01 -5.56 17.76
CA GLY A 191 9.08 -5.50 16.76
C GLY A 191 8.85 -4.41 15.72
N PHE A 192 7.61 -4.23 15.25
CA PHE A 192 7.25 -3.15 14.34
C PHE A 192 7.42 -1.77 14.97
N LEU A 193 6.97 -1.57 16.22
CA LEU A 193 7.18 -0.33 16.96
C LEU A 193 8.67 -0.06 17.19
N ALA A 194 9.47 -1.07 17.52
CA ALA A 194 10.92 -0.92 17.68
C ALA A 194 11.58 -0.41 16.39
N MET A 195 11.19 -0.96 15.22
CA MET A 195 11.67 -0.45 13.92
C MET A 195 11.29 1.02 13.68
N GLN A 196 10.06 1.40 14.02
CA GLN A 196 9.61 2.79 13.92
C GLN A 196 10.42 3.70 14.85
N LEU A 197 10.61 3.33 16.12
CA LEU A 197 11.37 4.14 17.08
C LEU A 197 12.83 4.34 16.65
N VAL A 198 13.48 3.29 16.13
CA VAL A 198 14.86 3.36 15.65
C VAL A 198 14.99 4.39 14.52
N LEU A 199 14.06 4.39 13.56
CA LEU A 199 14.16 5.23 12.35
C LEU A 199 13.50 6.60 12.45
N LEU A 200 12.42 6.73 13.23
CA LEU A 200 11.54 7.90 13.21
C LEU A 200 11.71 8.80 14.44
N ARG A 201 12.40 8.36 15.50
CA ARG A 201 12.62 9.21 16.70
C ARG A 201 13.28 10.55 16.39
N ARG A 202 14.21 10.57 15.42
CA ARG A 202 14.89 11.80 14.99
C ARG A 202 14.01 12.72 14.15
N LYS A 203 12.86 12.22 13.68
CA LYS A 203 11.86 12.94 12.90
C LYS A 203 10.66 13.37 13.73
N TRP A 204 10.74 13.29 15.07
CA TRP A 204 9.62 13.58 15.99
C TRP A 204 9.01 14.97 15.81
N THR A 205 9.76 15.95 15.30
CA THR A 205 9.25 17.29 15.01
C THR A 205 8.20 17.29 13.90
N ALA A 206 8.23 16.31 12.99
CA ALA A 206 7.25 16.17 11.93
C ALA A 206 5.98 15.44 12.40
N THR A 207 4.82 16.05 12.19
CA THR A 207 3.51 15.51 12.57
C THR A 207 3.26 14.11 12.01
N TRP A 208 3.62 13.87 10.74
CA TRP A 208 3.43 12.57 10.11
C TRP A 208 4.20 11.47 10.84
N ALA A 209 5.40 11.77 11.35
CA ALA A 209 6.22 10.81 12.07
C ALA A 209 5.61 10.49 13.44
N ARG A 210 5.07 11.51 14.14
CA ARG A 210 4.31 11.31 15.38
C ARG A 210 3.09 10.43 15.17
N ALA A 211 2.32 10.67 14.10
CA ALA A 211 1.16 9.84 13.76
C ALA A 211 1.56 8.38 13.44
N VAL A 212 2.63 8.16 12.67
CA VAL A 212 3.14 6.79 12.43
C VAL A 212 3.57 6.14 13.75
N MET A 213 4.34 6.81 14.61
CA MET A 213 4.75 6.25 15.91
C MET A 213 3.56 5.97 16.84
N ALA A 214 2.57 6.87 16.88
CA ALA A 214 1.33 6.66 17.62
C ALA A 214 0.59 5.41 17.12
N SER A 215 0.56 5.17 15.81
CA SER A 215 -0.02 3.94 15.25
C SER A 215 0.67 2.69 15.79
N GLY A 216 2.01 2.66 15.86
CA GLY A 216 2.77 1.54 16.42
C GLY A 216 2.49 1.33 17.91
N MET A 217 2.33 2.40 18.68
CA MET A 217 1.97 2.32 20.11
C MET A 217 0.57 1.72 20.30
N TRP A 218 -0.41 2.20 19.54
CA TRP A 218 -1.77 1.69 19.59
C TRP A 218 -1.86 0.24 19.09
N LEU A 219 -1.06 -0.15 18.11
CA LEU A 219 -0.96 -1.54 17.65
C LEU A 219 -0.49 -2.48 18.76
N VAL A 220 0.50 -2.06 19.55
CA VAL A 220 0.97 -2.82 20.72
C VAL A 220 -0.11 -2.91 21.79
N ALA A 221 -0.78 -1.80 22.12
CA ALA A 221 -1.90 -1.81 23.05
C ALA A 221 -3.02 -2.76 22.60
N TRP A 222 -3.39 -2.72 21.32
CA TRP A 222 -4.36 -3.63 20.73
C TRP A 222 -3.92 -5.10 20.83
N ALA A 223 -2.66 -5.40 20.52
CA ALA A 223 -2.12 -6.77 20.63
C ALA A 223 -2.14 -7.28 22.08
N ILE A 224 -1.82 -6.43 23.06
CA ILE A 224 -1.86 -6.78 24.48
C ILE A 224 -3.29 -7.07 24.93
N VAL A 225 -4.25 -6.20 24.58
CA VAL A 225 -5.67 -6.43 24.92
C VAL A 225 -6.18 -7.72 24.27
N THR A 226 -5.82 -7.96 23.01
CA THR A 226 -6.12 -9.23 22.32
C THR A 226 -5.56 -10.42 23.10
N ALA A 227 -4.30 -10.35 23.55
CA ALA A 227 -3.68 -11.42 24.32
C ALA A 227 -4.36 -11.66 25.67
N VAL A 228 -4.71 -10.60 26.39
CA VAL A 228 -5.46 -10.69 27.67
C VAL A 228 -6.82 -11.34 27.46
N LEU A 229 -7.55 -10.97 26.41
CA LEU A 229 -8.87 -11.55 26.13
C LEU A 229 -8.80 -13.02 25.70
N ARG A 230 -7.79 -13.41 24.91
CA ARG A 230 -7.59 -14.83 24.55
C ARG A 230 -7.15 -15.66 25.76
N TRP A 231 -6.29 -15.10 26.61
CA TRP A 231 -5.89 -15.73 27.87
C TRP A 231 -7.10 -15.95 28.80
N SER A 232 -7.90 -14.92 29.03
CA SER A 232 -9.05 -14.99 29.96
C SER A 232 -10.15 -15.91 29.44
N SER A 233 -10.31 -16.02 28.13
CA SER A 233 -11.37 -16.84 27.53
C SER A 233 -10.95 -18.30 27.31
N GLY A 234 -9.65 -18.59 27.30
CA GLY A 234 -9.11 -19.95 27.31
C GLY A 234 -9.80 -20.90 26.33
N SER A 235 -10.30 -22.02 26.85
CA SER A 235 -11.02 -23.04 26.08
C SER A 235 -12.50 -22.71 25.83
N VAL A 236 -13.03 -21.66 26.45
CA VAL A 236 -14.41 -21.19 26.26
C VAL A 236 -14.55 -20.41 24.95
N GLY A 237 -13.47 -19.74 24.52
CA GLY A 237 -13.40 -19.07 23.23
C GLY A 237 -13.99 -17.66 23.22
N ALA A 238 -13.94 -17.00 22.07
CA ALA A 238 -14.30 -15.58 21.96
C ALA A 238 -15.80 -15.29 21.98
N ALA A 239 -16.65 -16.32 22.01
CA ALA A 239 -18.10 -16.16 22.10
C ALA A 239 -18.52 -15.40 23.37
N ILE A 240 -17.74 -15.51 24.46
CA ILE A 240 -18.02 -14.86 25.75
C ILE A 240 -17.54 -13.41 25.84
N TYR A 241 -16.92 -12.85 24.79
CA TYR A 241 -16.50 -11.45 24.83
C TYR A 241 -17.73 -10.56 25.06
N SER A 242 -17.65 -9.66 26.02
CA SER A 242 -18.69 -8.64 26.22
C SER A 242 -18.72 -7.65 25.05
N ASP A 243 -19.82 -6.92 24.90
CA ASP A 243 -19.91 -5.88 23.87
C ASP A 243 -18.86 -4.79 24.06
N SER A 244 -18.55 -4.42 25.31
CA SER A 244 -17.48 -3.47 25.63
C SER A 244 -16.10 -3.99 25.23
N GLN A 245 -15.82 -5.29 25.40
CA GLN A 245 -14.55 -5.88 24.96
C GLN A 245 -14.43 -5.89 23.44
N ARG A 246 -15.50 -6.25 22.73
CA ARG A 246 -15.55 -6.21 21.25
C ARG A 246 -15.39 -4.78 20.73
N LEU A 247 -16.03 -3.82 21.39
CA LEU A 247 -15.93 -2.40 21.04
C LEU A 247 -14.50 -1.89 21.26
N LEU A 248 -13.88 -2.19 22.40
CA LEU A 248 -12.51 -1.79 22.70
C LEU A 248 -11.50 -2.32 21.66
N LEU A 249 -11.65 -3.57 21.21
CA LEU A 249 -10.82 -4.11 20.14
C LEU A 249 -10.94 -3.30 18.85
N ILE A 250 -12.16 -2.90 18.47
CA ILE A 250 -12.41 -2.06 17.29
C ILE A 250 -11.80 -0.67 17.51
N GLU A 251 -11.99 -0.06 18.68
CA GLU A 251 -11.48 1.29 18.98
C GLU A 251 -9.96 1.35 18.87
N LEU A 252 -9.27 0.38 19.45
CA LEU A 252 -7.81 0.27 19.39
C LEU A 252 -7.31 -0.02 17.97
N ALA A 253 -7.95 -0.93 17.24
CA ALA A 253 -7.56 -1.29 15.88
C ALA A 253 -7.80 -0.16 14.88
N VAL A 254 -8.99 0.45 14.93
CA VAL A 254 -9.46 1.41 13.93
C VAL A 254 -8.99 2.82 14.27
N PHE A 255 -9.39 3.34 15.44
CA PHE A 255 -9.08 4.72 15.81
C PHE A 255 -7.65 4.84 16.32
N GLY A 256 -7.18 3.86 17.10
CA GLY A 256 -5.80 3.81 17.57
C GLY A 256 -4.80 3.56 16.44
N PHE A 257 -4.81 2.38 15.84
CA PHE A 257 -3.80 1.97 14.86
C PHE A 257 -4.07 2.48 13.44
N ALA A 258 -5.19 2.12 12.83
CA ALA A 258 -5.42 2.32 11.40
C ALA A 258 -5.53 3.82 11.04
N LEU A 259 -6.29 4.62 11.79
CA LEU A 259 -6.44 6.04 11.50
C LEU A 259 -5.16 6.85 11.75
N ASN A 260 -4.40 6.56 12.80
CA ASN A 260 -3.07 7.17 12.97
C ASN A 260 -2.13 6.80 11.82
N SER A 261 -2.19 5.56 11.31
CA SER A 261 -1.43 5.15 10.12
C SER A 261 -1.88 5.92 8.88
N ILE A 262 -3.19 6.03 8.66
CA ILE A 262 -3.77 6.80 7.54
C ILE A 262 -3.38 8.27 7.63
N TYR A 263 -3.35 8.87 8.83
CA TYR A 263 -2.95 10.26 8.99
C TYR A 263 -1.45 10.47 8.74
N GLY A 264 -0.62 9.59 9.30
CA GLY A 264 0.83 9.65 9.12
C GLY A 264 1.26 9.42 7.67
N PHE A 265 0.91 8.27 7.11
CA PHE A 265 1.23 7.96 5.71
C PHE A 265 0.45 8.85 4.74
N GLY A 266 -0.79 9.23 5.08
CA GLY A 266 -1.61 10.12 4.26
C GLY A 266 -1.01 11.50 4.12
N GLN A 267 -0.52 12.11 5.21
CA GLN A 267 0.19 13.40 5.13
C GLN A 267 1.45 13.31 4.25
N MET A 268 2.16 12.18 4.30
CA MET A 268 3.40 11.98 3.54
C MET A 268 3.14 11.69 2.04
N LEU A 269 2.11 10.90 1.74
CA LEU A 269 1.90 10.33 0.40
C LEU A 269 0.79 11.03 -0.38
N LEU A 270 -0.35 11.35 0.25
CA LEU A 270 -1.54 11.84 -0.46
C LEU A 270 -1.33 13.18 -1.18
N PRO A 271 -0.61 14.19 -0.64
CA PRO A 271 -0.38 15.43 -1.36
C PRO A 271 0.31 15.19 -2.71
N GLY A 272 1.34 14.35 -2.74
CA GLY A 272 2.03 13.96 -3.97
C GLY A 272 1.13 13.13 -4.89
N LEU A 273 0.48 12.10 -4.36
CA LEU A 273 -0.37 11.19 -5.14
C LEU A 273 -1.58 11.90 -5.76
N LEU A 274 -2.20 12.84 -5.07
CA LEU A 274 -3.35 13.59 -5.54
C LEU A 274 -2.97 14.90 -6.26
N ARG A 275 -1.67 15.18 -6.38
CA ARG A 275 -1.12 16.37 -7.05
C ARG A 275 -1.61 17.67 -6.41
N ILE A 276 -1.72 17.64 -5.09
CA ILE A 276 -2.15 18.77 -4.28
C ILE A 276 -0.88 19.51 -3.82
N GLY A 277 -0.98 20.83 -3.71
CA GLY A 277 0.11 21.65 -3.16
C GLY A 277 0.35 21.39 -1.67
N SER A 278 0.93 22.37 -0.99
CA SER A 278 1.21 22.28 0.45
C SER A 278 -0.05 22.04 1.28
N THR A 279 0.11 21.26 2.35
CA THR A 279 -0.94 21.00 3.36
C THR A 279 -1.05 22.17 4.35
N HIS A 280 -2.20 22.31 5.02
CA HIS A 280 -2.34 23.22 6.14
C HIS A 280 -1.75 22.58 7.41
N SER A 281 -0.51 22.95 7.73
CA SER A 281 0.25 22.37 8.86
C SER A 281 -0.49 22.44 10.19
N TRP A 282 -1.13 23.57 10.51
CA TRP A 282 -1.88 23.73 11.76
C TRP A 282 -3.06 22.75 11.85
N ALA A 283 -3.82 22.57 10.77
CA ALA A 283 -5.01 21.69 10.77
C ALA A 283 -4.60 20.22 10.91
N ILE A 284 -3.51 19.82 10.25
CA ILE A 284 -2.93 18.48 10.38
C ILE A 284 -2.38 18.25 11.81
N GLU A 285 -1.72 19.25 12.38
CA GLU A 285 -1.20 19.18 13.75
C GLU A 285 -2.33 19.06 14.78
N THR A 286 -3.33 19.94 14.70
CA THR A 286 -4.50 19.90 15.58
C THR A 286 -5.27 18.59 15.43
N SER A 287 -5.44 18.10 14.19
CA SER A 287 -6.07 16.82 13.92
C SER A 287 -5.40 15.67 14.67
N HIS A 288 -4.07 15.59 14.66
CA HIS A 288 -3.33 14.54 15.34
C HIS A 288 -3.62 14.51 16.85
N TRP A 289 -3.57 15.67 17.52
CA TRP A 289 -3.81 15.76 18.96
C TRP A 289 -5.27 15.49 19.33
N VAL A 290 -6.20 16.11 18.60
CA VAL A 290 -7.64 15.96 18.83
C VAL A 290 -8.08 14.51 18.61
N HIS A 291 -7.58 13.86 17.56
CA HIS A 291 -7.87 12.45 17.27
C HIS A 291 -7.36 11.52 18.37
N ASN A 292 -6.11 11.68 18.82
CA ASN A 292 -5.55 10.81 19.86
C ASN A 292 -6.19 11.08 21.22
N ALA A 293 -6.56 12.31 21.54
CA ALA A 293 -7.35 12.63 22.73
C ALA A 293 -8.74 11.96 22.68
N GLY A 294 -9.43 12.04 21.53
CA GLY A 294 -10.72 11.37 21.32
C GLY A 294 -10.61 9.85 21.42
N THR A 295 -9.60 9.26 20.79
CA THR A 295 -9.32 7.81 20.87
C THR A 295 -9.07 7.36 22.30
N PHE A 296 -8.20 8.08 23.03
CA PHE A 296 -7.89 7.77 24.42
C PHE A 296 -9.14 7.86 25.31
N LEU A 297 -9.92 8.94 25.17
CA LEU A 297 -11.13 9.14 25.95
C LEU A 297 -12.19 8.06 25.68
N LEU A 298 -12.33 7.66 24.41
CA LEU A 298 -13.27 6.62 23.99
C LEU A 298 -12.86 5.26 24.57
N CYS A 299 -11.60 4.85 24.41
CA CYS A 299 -11.08 3.60 24.99
C CYS A 299 -11.19 3.60 26.53
N LEU A 300 -10.88 4.73 27.18
CA LEU A 300 -10.99 4.87 28.64
C LEU A 300 -12.44 4.71 29.10
N ALA A 301 -13.39 5.32 28.39
CA ALA A 301 -14.80 5.19 28.68
C ALA A 301 -15.25 3.73 28.58
N THR A 302 -14.86 3.04 27.51
CA THR A 302 -15.16 1.62 27.31
C THR A 302 -14.57 0.72 28.40
N VAL A 303 -13.33 0.97 28.82
CA VAL A 303 -12.65 0.19 29.89
C VAL A 303 -13.30 0.41 31.25
N LEU A 304 -13.67 1.66 31.58
CA LEU A 304 -14.25 2.01 32.87
C LEU A 304 -15.77 1.81 32.94
N GLY A 305 -16.39 1.35 31.84
CA GLY A 305 -17.84 1.23 31.73
C GLY A 305 -18.56 2.58 31.79
N TRP A 306 -17.86 3.67 31.49
CA TRP A 306 -18.47 4.99 31.39
C TRP A 306 -19.20 5.07 30.06
N SER A 307 -20.51 5.26 30.10
CA SER A 307 -21.35 5.47 28.93
C SER A 307 -21.89 6.90 28.86
N GLY A 308 -22.45 7.26 27.70
CA GLY A 308 -23.09 8.56 27.51
C GLY A 308 -22.11 9.66 27.11
N ILE A 309 -21.99 10.70 27.95
CA ILE A 309 -21.37 11.96 27.54
C ILE A 309 -19.87 11.83 27.24
N ILE A 310 -19.17 10.92 27.92
CA ILE A 310 -17.72 10.72 27.74
C ILE A 310 -17.46 10.06 26.38
N SER A 311 -18.17 8.97 26.04
CA SER A 311 -18.06 8.30 24.74
C SER A 311 -18.51 9.21 23.59
N ALA A 312 -19.59 9.98 23.80
CA ALA A 312 -20.04 10.98 22.83
C ALA A 312 -18.99 12.09 22.61
N THR A 313 -18.32 12.54 23.68
CA THR A 313 -17.22 13.52 23.59
C THR A 313 -16.02 12.94 22.86
N GLY A 314 -15.62 11.70 23.18
CA GLY A 314 -14.55 10.99 22.48
C GLY A 314 -14.83 10.90 20.97
N CYS A 315 -16.07 10.51 20.60
CA CYS A 315 -16.51 10.43 19.21
C CYS A 315 -16.58 11.80 18.52
N ALA A 316 -17.03 12.84 19.21
CA ALA A 316 -17.03 14.21 18.69
C ALA A 316 -15.59 14.70 18.40
N LEU A 317 -14.64 14.42 19.30
CA LEU A 317 -13.22 14.71 19.06
C LEU A 317 -12.68 13.93 17.86
N LEU A 318 -12.99 12.63 17.72
CA LEU A 318 -12.62 11.87 16.52
C LEU A 318 -13.17 12.50 15.24
N THR A 319 -14.43 12.96 15.26
CA THR A 319 -15.09 13.65 14.14
C THR A 319 -14.36 14.95 13.79
N ILE A 320 -14.08 15.78 14.78
CA ILE A 320 -13.33 17.04 14.59
C ILE A 320 -11.93 16.74 14.03
N GLY A 321 -11.24 15.73 14.57
CA GLY A 321 -9.93 15.27 14.09
C GLY A 321 -9.96 14.85 12.62
N ALA A 322 -10.96 14.05 12.23
CA ALA A 322 -11.15 13.61 10.84
C ALA A 322 -11.44 14.77 9.89
N VAL A 323 -12.32 15.70 10.27
CA VAL A 323 -12.63 16.91 9.48
C VAL A 323 -11.39 17.78 9.32
N LEU A 324 -10.66 18.04 10.41
CA LEU A 324 -9.44 18.84 10.38
C LEU A 324 -8.36 18.20 9.50
N PHE A 325 -8.23 16.87 9.53
CA PHE A 325 -7.32 16.16 8.62
C PHE A 325 -7.73 16.36 7.16
N ALA A 326 -9.02 16.19 6.87
CA ALA A 326 -9.55 16.31 5.52
C ALA A 326 -9.35 17.73 4.95
N VAL A 327 -9.66 18.75 5.76
CA VAL A 327 -9.38 20.17 5.42
C VAL A 327 -7.87 20.39 5.27
N GLY A 328 -7.07 19.80 6.16
CA GLY A 328 -5.62 19.92 6.20
C GLY A 328 -4.93 19.45 4.91
N ILE A 329 -5.41 18.36 4.30
CA ILE A 329 -4.86 17.80 3.07
C ILE A 329 -5.22 18.63 1.82
N ARG A 330 -6.20 19.54 1.86
CA ARG A 330 -6.74 20.32 0.70
C ARG A 330 -7.27 19.49 -0.48
N GLY A 331 -7.06 18.18 -0.47
CA GLY A 331 -7.28 17.26 -1.58
C GLY A 331 -8.72 16.97 -1.95
N PHE A 332 -9.65 17.26 -1.05
CA PHE A 332 -11.07 16.98 -1.26
C PHE A 332 -11.82 18.14 -1.92
N ILE A 333 -11.20 19.32 -2.01
CA ILE A 333 -11.83 20.56 -2.51
C ILE A 333 -11.00 21.20 -3.64
N GLY A 334 -9.70 20.89 -3.75
CA GLY A 334 -8.79 21.52 -4.71
C GLY A 334 -8.98 21.11 -6.18
N ARG A 335 -8.69 22.03 -7.11
CA ARG A 335 -8.59 21.76 -8.56
C ARG A 335 -7.49 20.72 -8.82
N GLN A 336 -7.89 19.48 -9.05
CA GLN A 336 -6.98 18.44 -9.52
C GLN A 336 -6.50 18.80 -10.93
N ARG A 337 -5.18 18.90 -11.12
CA ARG A 337 -4.60 19.02 -12.45
C ARG A 337 -4.88 17.70 -13.19
N LYS A 338 -5.81 17.72 -14.14
CA LYS A 338 -6.04 16.58 -15.02
C LYS A 338 -4.80 16.42 -15.90
N SER A 339 -4.22 15.23 -15.89
CA SER A 339 -3.14 14.82 -16.79
C SER A 339 -3.54 13.48 -17.37
N LYS A 340 -3.30 13.29 -18.66
CA LYS A 340 -3.63 12.06 -19.40
C LYS A 340 -2.54 10.99 -19.30
N ARG A 341 -1.43 11.30 -18.64
CA ARG A 341 -0.26 10.44 -18.50
C ARG A 341 -0.55 9.15 -17.74
N ASP A 342 -0.19 8.01 -18.33
CA ASP A 342 -0.41 6.68 -17.78
C ASP A 342 0.29 6.48 -16.42
N GLU A 343 1.42 7.14 -16.20
CA GLU A 343 2.20 7.09 -14.95
C GLU A 343 1.47 7.72 -13.77
N GLN A 344 0.49 8.59 -14.05
CA GLN A 344 -0.31 9.26 -13.04
C GLN A 344 -1.55 8.44 -12.64
N GLY A 345 -1.77 7.31 -13.30
CA GLY A 345 -2.89 6.42 -13.07
C GLY A 345 -4.22 6.92 -13.62
N HIS A 346 -5.23 6.06 -13.55
CA HIS A 346 -6.55 6.36 -14.09
C HIS A 346 -7.23 7.51 -13.33
N ALA A 347 -7.87 8.43 -14.05
CA ALA A 347 -8.53 9.62 -13.48
C ALA A 347 -9.54 9.31 -12.34
N ALA A 348 -10.33 8.24 -12.44
CA ALA A 348 -11.28 7.84 -11.40
C ALA A 348 -10.63 7.51 -10.04
N LEU A 349 -9.32 7.24 -9.98
CA LEU A 349 -8.61 7.06 -8.70
C LEU A 349 -8.69 8.32 -7.81
N ASP A 350 -8.91 9.49 -8.41
CA ASP A 350 -9.06 10.75 -7.67
C ASP A 350 -10.36 10.81 -6.84
N LEU A 351 -11.34 9.93 -7.13
CA LEU A 351 -12.64 9.87 -6.44
C LEU A 351 -12.62 9.02 -5.17
N PHE A 352 -11.68 8.06 -5.06
CA PHE A 352 -11.65 7.12 -3.94
C PHE A 352 -11.40 7.81 -2.60
N PRO A 353 -10.37 8.68 -2.43
CA PRO A 353 -10.16 9.33 -1.15
C PRO A 353 -11.34 10.18 -0.67
N PRO A 354 -11.95 11.09 -1.46
CA PRO A 354 -13.09 11.87 -0.99
C PRO A 354 -14.27 10.98 -0.61
N MET A 355 -14.56 9.94 -1.40
CA MET A 355 -15.62 8.99 -1.08
C MET A 355 -15.35 8.25 0.23
N ALA A 356 -14.11 7.81 0.45
CA ALA A 356 -13.71 7.17 1.70
C ALA A 356 -13.89 8.10 2.90
N PHE A 357 -13.40 9.34 2.82
CA PHE A 357 -13.53 10.30 3.92
C PHE A 357 -14.99 10.72 4.16
N ALA A 358 -15.83 10.77 3.12
CA ALA A 358 -17.26 10.96 3.30
C ALA A 358 -17.88 9.84 4.15
N TRP A 359 -17.53 8.57 3.87
CA TRP A 359 -17.97 7.44 4.67
C TRP A 359 -17.41 7.45 6.10
N LEU A 360 -16.19 7.95 6.32
CA LEU A 360 -15.65 8.16 7.68
C LEU A 360 -16.54 9.12 8.46
N ILE A 361 -16.90 10.26 7.87
CA ILE A 361 -17.78 11.24 8.51
C ILE A 361 -19.17 10.64 8.76
N VAL A 362 -19.75 9.94 7.79
CA VAL A 362 -21.04 9.23 7.97
C VAL A 362 -20.97 8.27 9.15
N SER A 363 -19.93 7.43 9.22
CA SER A 363 -19.76 6.47 10.32
C SER A 363 -19.63 7.16 11.68
N LEU A 364 -18.81 8.21 11.78
CA LEU A 364 -18.61 8.95 13.03
C LEU A 364 -19.88 9.68 13.48
N VAL A 365 -20.64 10.26 12.54
CA VAL A 365 -21.93 10.88 12.82
C VAL A 365 -22.93 9.83 13.33
N LEU A 366 -23.04 8.69 12.66
CA LEU A 366 -23.88 7.58 13.13
C LEU A 366 -23.45 7.11 14.52
N MET A 367 -22.15 6.99 14.79
CA MET A 367 -21.65 6.59 16.10
C MET A 367 -21.98 7.62 17.20
N THR A 368 -21.79 8.92 16.94
CA THR A 368 -22.19 10.00 17.86
C THR A 368 -23.70 9.99 18.11
N CYS A 369 -24.51 9.89 17.06
CA CYS A 369 -25.97 9.82 17.17
C CYS A 369 -26.42 8.58 17.94
N GLY A 370 -25.77 7.44 17.70
CA GLY A 370 -26.00 6.19 18.41
C GLY A 370 -25.78 6.35 19.91
N PHE A 371 -24.61 6.84 20.33
CA PHE A 371 -24.33 7.07 21.75
C PHE A 371 -25.27 8.09 22.40
N ALA A 372 -25.62 9.16 21.68
CA ALA A 372 -26.59 10.13 22.17
C ALA A 372 -27.98 9.50 22.33
N TYR A 373 -28.40 8.66 21.39
CA TYR A 373 -29.66 7.94 21.45
C TYR A 373 -29.72 6.98 22.64
N GLU A 374 -28.69 6.14 22.84
CA GLU A 374 -28.65 5.22 23.99
C GLU A 374 -28.75 5.98 25.33
N GLN A 375 -28.08 7.12 25.43
CA GLN A 375 -28.11 7.95 26.63
C GLN A 375 -29.48 8.59 26.87
N LEU A 376 -30.11 9.13 25.83
CA LEU A 376 -31.38 9.85 25.94
C LEU A 376 -32.56 8.88 26.09
N ALA A 377 -32.59 7.82 25.29
CA ALA A 377 -33.67 6.83 25.27
C ALA A 377 -33.51 5.76 26.34
N ARG A 378 -32.30 5.55 26.89
CA ARG A 378 -31.97 4.45 27.82
C ARG A 378 -32.28 3.07 27.25
N VAL A 379 -32.11 2.92 25.94
CA VAL A 379 -32.31 1.67 25.19
C VAL A 379 -31.04 1.38 24.41
N ALA A 380 -30.59 0.12 24.43
CA ALA A 380 -29.43 -0.30 23.66
C ALA A 380 -29.71 -0.24 22.14
N LEU A 381 -28.69 0.07 21.35
CA LEU A 381 -28.82 0.09 19.90
C LEU A 381 -29.08 -1.32 19.34
N PRO A 382 -29.94 -1.45 18.32
CA PRO A 382 -30.07 -2.69 17.58
C PRO A 382 -28.72 -3.12 16.99
N HIS A 383 -28.46 -4.43 16.97
CA HIS A 383 -27.23 -4.99 16.39
C HIS A 383 -26.97 -4.47 14.96
N ALA A 384 -28.03 -4.35 14.17
CA ALA A 384 -27.97 -3.87 12.79
C ALA A 384 -27.48 -2.42 12.66
N TYR A 385 -27.79 -1.55 13.65
CA TYR A 385 -27.27 -0.17 13.68
C TYR A 385 -25.75 -0.16 13.80
N MET A 386 -25.21 -0.95 14.74
CA MET A 386 -23.77 -1.06 14.94
C MET A 386 -23.07 -1.80 13.79
N GLY A 387 -23.75 -2.74 13.14
CA GLY A 387 -23.32 -3.30 11.85
C GLY A 387 -23.10 -2.19 10.82
N ALA A 388 -24.08 -1.31 10.65
CA ALA A 388 -24.04 -0.25 9.64
C ALA A 388 -22.91 0.74 9.91
N VAL A 389 -22.72 1.13 11.18
CA VAL A 389 -21.59 1.99 11.62
C VAL A 389 -20.25 1.34 11.25
N ARG A 390 -20.09 0.04 11.54
CA ARG A 390 -18.84 -0.69 11.30
C ARG A 390 -18.56 -0.82 9.81
N HIS A 391 -19.53 -1.16 8.97
CA HIS A 391 -19.31 -1.29 7.53
C HIS A 391 -19.05 0.07 6.86
N ALA A 392 -19.75 1.13 7.26
CA ALA A 392 -19.42 2.49 6.84
C ALA A 392 -17.96 2.84 7.16
N LEU A 393 -17.45 2.41 8.31
CA LEU A 393 -16.07 2.66 8.75
C LEU A 393 -15.04 1.78 8.04
N THR A 394 -15.26 0.47 7.98
CA THR A 394 -14.24 -0.50 7.54
C THR A 394 -14.30 -0.73 6.03
N VAL A 395 -15.48 -0.79 5.43
CA VAL A 395 -15.66 -0.96 3.99
C VAL A 395 -15.72 0.41 3.31
N GLY A 396 -16.68 1.24 3.71
CA GLY A 396 -16.91 2.57 3.13
C GLY A 396 -15.69 3.47 3.19
N PHE A 397 -15.04 3.57 4.36
CA PHE A 397 -13.82 4.36 4.54
C PHE A 397 -12.54 3.56 4.28
N MET A 398 -12.15 2.65 5.17
CA MET A 398 -10.80 2.06 5.14
C MET A 398 -10.52 1.26 3.86
N THR A 399 -11.42 0.34 3.50
CA THR A 399 -11.25 -0.50 2.33
C THR A 399 -11.25 0.36 1.07
N THR A 400 -12.24 1.23 0.87
CA THR A 400 -12.26 2.18 -0.26
C THR A 400 -10.95 2.98 -0.36
N LEU A 401 -10.43 3.50 0.75
CA LEU A 401 -9.17 4.22 0.75
C LEU A 401 -8.00 3.34 0.32
N ILE A 402 -7.91 2.11 0.83
CA ILE A 402 -6.88 1.12 0.46
C ILE A 402 -6.98 0.77 -1.02
N LEU A 403 -8.18 0.52 -1.58
CA LEU A 403 -8.35 0.18 -3.00
C LEU A 403 -7.94 1.35 -3.91
N GLY A 404 -8.27 2.58 -3.53
CA GLY A 404 -7.92 3.76 -4.29
C GLY A 404 -6.44 4.13 -4.21
N VAL A 405 -5.94 4.30 -2.99
CA VAL A 405 -4.54 4.69 -2.74
C VAL A 405 -3.60 3.56 -3.13
N GLY A 406 -3.93 2.30 -2.87
CA GLY A 406 -3.13 1.14 -3.25
C GLY A 406 -2.87 1.06 -4.75
N GLN A 407 -3.89 1.33 -5.59
CA GLN A 407 -3.72 1.36 -7.05
C GLN A 407 -2.86 2.51 -7.57
N ARG A 408 -2.66 3.57 -6.79
CA ARG A 408 -1.67 4.63 -7.10
C ARG A 408 -0.29 4.32 -6.55
N LEU A 409 -0.27 3.81 -5.33
CA LEU A 409 0.94 3.67 -4.56
C LEU A 409 1.76 2.47 -5.02
N LEU A 410 1.14 1.32 -5.31
CA LEU A 410 1.85 0.12 -5.76
C LEU A 410 2.71 0.37 -7.03
N PRO A 411 2.18 0.97 -8.12
CA PRO A 411 3.00 1.29 -9.28
C PRO A 411 4.18 2.23 -8.94
N VAL A 412 3.94 3.26 -8.14
CA VAL A 412 5.00 4.20 -7.70
C VAL A 412 6.06 3.48 -6.87
N LEU A 413 5.63 2.59 -5.97
CA LEU A 413 6.54 1.82 -5.14
C LEU A 413 7.40 0.90 -5.99
N ASP A 414 6.86 0.25 -7.02
CA ASP A 414 7.63 -0.64 -7.91
C ASP A 414 8.22 0.08 -9.12
N ARG A 415 8.05 1.41 -9.20
CA ARG A 415 8.49 2.28 -10.30
C ARG A 415 8.03 1.79 -11.67
N THR A 416 6.77 1.39 -11.74
CA THR A 416 6.09 0.87 -12.92
C THR A 416 4.75 1.58 -13.10
N VAL A 417 3.98 1.18 -14.12
CA VAL A 417 2.62 1.66 -14.36
C VAL A 417 1.59 0.64 -13.89
N LEU A 418 0.38 1.10 -13.56
CA LEU A 418 -0.72 0.23 -13.13
C LEU A 418 -1.04 -0.81 -14.21
N ALA A 419 -1.01 -2.11 -13.89
CA ALA A 419 -1.11 -3.15 -14.90
C ALA A 419 -2.41 -3.10 -15.72
N LYS A 420 -3.57 -2.98 -15.04
CA LYS A 420 -4.90 -2.97 -15.66
C LYS A 420 -5.71 -1.74 -15.25
N PRO A 421 -5.44 -0.54 -15.83
CA PRO A 421 -6.14 0.69 -15.46
C PRO A 421 -7.66 0.61 -15.66
N ARG A 422 -8.12 -0.19 -16.64
CA ARG A 422 -9.55 -0.40 -16.94
C ARG A 422 -10.35 -0.99 -15.77
N LEU A 423 -9.70 -1.62 -14.79
CA LEU A 423 -10.36 -2.18 -13.62
C LEU A 423 -10.70 -1.13 -12.55
N VAL A 424 -10.12 0.08 -12.62
CA VAL A 424 -10.31 1.13 -11.61
C VAL A 424 -11.79 1.49 -11.43
N VAL A 425 -12.51 1.74 -12.53
CA VAL A 425 -13.93 2.12 -12.48
C VAL A 425 -14.82 0.97 -11.99
N PRO A 426 -14.70 -0.26 -12.51
CA PRO A 426 -15.39 -1.42 -11.94
C PRO A 426 -15.16 -1.58 -10.44
N ILE A 427 -13.90 -1.50 -9.98
CA ILE A 427 -13.58 -1.59 -8.54
C ILE A 427 -14.32 -0.51 -7.75
N LEU A 428 -14.30 0.75 -8.22
CA LEU A 428 -14.97 1.88 -7.57
C LEU A 428 -16.48 1.68 -7.47
N VAL A 429 -17.11 1.26 -8.56
CA VAL A 429 -18.56 1.03 -8.62
C VAL A 429 -18.96 -0.12 -7.71
N LEU A 430 -18.25 -1.25 -7.79
CA LEU A 430 -18.55 -2.43 -6.99
C LEU A 430 -18.41 -2.14 -5.48
N ILE A 431 -17.32 -1.49 -5.04
CA ILE A 431 -17.13 -1.17 -3.61
C ILE A 431 -18.14 -0.13 -3.13
N GLY A 432 -18.44 0.88 -3.96
CA GLY A 432 -19.40 1.94 -3.61
C GLY A 432 -20.84 1.42 -3.50
N VAL A 433 -21.28 0.65 -4.50
CA VAL A 433 -22.63 0.03 -4.52
C VAL A 433 -22.73 -1.03 -3.43
N GLY A 434 -21.71 -1.88 -3.27
CA GLY A 434 -21.66 -2.90 -2.21
C GLY A 434 -21.82 -2.29 -0.82
N ASN A 435 -21.01 -1.29 -0.48
CA ASN A 435 -21.08 -0.64 0.83
C ASN A 435 -22.40 0.12 1.04
N LEU A 436 -22.91 0.80 0.01
CA LEU A 436 -24.21 1.48 0.11
C LEU A 436 -25.34 0.48 0.38
N LEU A 437 -25.36 -0.63 -0.36
CA LEU A 437 -26.31 -1.73 -0.13
C LEU A 437 -26.15 -2.29 1.27
N ARG A 438 -24.92 -2.52 1.75
CA ARG A 438 -24.66 -3.05 3.08
C ARG A 438 -25.25 -2.16 4.18
N VAL A 439 -24.81 -0.90 4.22
CA VAL A 439 -25.26 0.07 5.23
C VAL A 439 -26.78 0.28 5.14
N GLY A 440 -27.32 0.41 3.93
CA GLY A 440 -28.76 0.61 3.73
C GLY A 440 -29.60 -0.59 4.15
N THR A 441 -29.17 -1.81 3.80
CA THR A 441 -29.92 -3.03 4.16
C THR A 441 -29.82 -3.36 5.64
N GLU A 442 -28.69 -3.08 6.31
CA GLU A 442 -28.58 -3.22 7.76
C GLU A 442 -29.54 -2.28 8.51
N PHE A 443 -29.77 -1.06 8.04
CA PHE A 443 -30.85 -0.24 8.60
C PHE A 443 -32.24 -0.79 8.26
N ALA A 444 -32.43 -1.26 7.03
CA ALA A 444 -33.73 -1.74 6.58
C ALA A 444 -34.20 -3.01 7.31
N THR A 445 -33.30 -3.87 7.79
CA THR A 445 -33.69 -5.06 8.57
C THR A 445 -34.37 -4.74 9.90
N ILE A 446 -34.21 -3.51 10.41
CA ILE A 446 -34.95 -3.04 11.60
C ILE A 446 -36.46 -2.94 11.29
N GLY A 447 -36.82 -2.58 10.05
CA GLY A 447 -38.20 -2.33 9.64
C GLY A 447 -38.84 -3.43 8.79
N THR A 448 -38.04 -4.22 8.05
CA THR A 448 -38.56 -5.26 7.16
C THR A 448 -37.65 -6.50 7.06
N PRO A 449 -38.20 -7.72 7.24
CA PRO A 449 -37.45 -8.96 7.02
C PRO A 449 -36.95 -9.15 5.58
N THR A 450 -37.58 -8.50 4.60
CA THR A 450 -37.16 -8.62 3.18
C THR A 450 -35.73 -8.13 2.95
N ALA A 451 -35.25 -7.19 3.77
CA ALA A 451 -33.91 -6.66 3.67
C ALA A 451 -32.83 -7.73 3.91
N TYR A 452 -33.11 -8.76 4.73
CA TYR A 452 -32.19 -9.88 4.94
C TYR A 452 -31.89 -10.63 3.65
N SER A 453 -32.88 -10.81 2.77
CA SER A 453 -32.68 -11.53 1.51
C SER A 453 -31.81 -10.78 0.50
N VAL A 454 -31.80 -9.43 0.57
CA VAL A 454 -31.03 -8.56 -0.31
C VAL A 454 -29.62 -8.33 0.22
N MET A 455 -29.46 -8.29 1.53
CA MET A 455 -28.19 -7.98 2.19
C MET A 455 -26.99 -8.83 1.71
N PRO A 456 -27.10 -10.16 1.48
CA PRO A 456 -26.03 -10.99 0.92
C PRO A 456 -25.44 -10.48 -0.41
N VAL A 457 -26.25 -9.79 -1.23
CA VAL A 457 -25.81 -9.23 -2.51
C VAL A 457 -24.71 -8.18 -2.31
N SER A 458 -24.75 -7.43 -1.21
CA SER A 458 -23.70 -6.45 -0.87
C SER A 458 -22.32 -7.11 -0.73
N ALA A 459 -22.25 -8.28 -0.09
CA ALA A 459 -20.98 -9.00 0.06
C ALA A 459 -20.40 -9.49 -1.26
N LEU A 460 -21.25 -9.87 -2.23
CA LEU A 460 -20.79 -10.25 -3.57
C LEU A 460 -20.14 -9.06 -4.28
N PHE A 461 -20.74 -7.87 -4.18
CA PHE A 461 -20.18 -6.63 -4.73
C PHE A 461 -18.85 -6.27 -4.06
N GLU A 462 -18.80 -6.27 -2.73
CA GLU A 462 -17.61 -5.93 -1.94
C GLU A 462 -16.46 -6.92 -2.22
N TRP A 463 -16.75 -8.22 -2.24
CA TRP A 463 -15.77 -9.26 -2.53
C TRP A 463 -15.27 -9.21 -3.97
N ALA A 464 -16.15 -8.97 -4.94
CA ALA A 464 -15.76 -8.79 -6.34
C ALA A 464 -14.84 -7.58 -6.53
N ALA A 465 -15.11 -6.46 -5.83
CA ALA A 465 -14.22 -5.30 -5.84
C ALA A 465 -12.83 -5.64 -5.30
N LEU A 466 -12.75 -6.36 -4.18
CA LEU A 466 -11.50 -6.85 -3.59
C LEU A 466 -10.76 -7.80 -4.52
N LEU A 467 -11.47 -8.71 -5.21
CA LEU A 467 -10.87 -9.65 -6.16
C LEU A 467 -10.26 -8.91 -7.35
N LEU A 468 -11.01 -7.98 -7.97
CA LEU A 468 -10.51 -7.19 -9.09
C LEU A 468 -9.31 -6.33 -8.67
N PHE A 469 -9.35 -5.74 -7.48
CA PHE A 469 -8.21 -5.02 -6.91
C PHE A 469 -7.01 -5.94 -6.70
N ALA A 470 -7.20 -7.14 -6.13
CA ALA A 470 -6.12 -8.09 -5.92
C ALA A 470 -5.48 -8.52 -7.24
N ILE A 471 -6.29 -8.82 -8.27
CA ILE A 471 -5.80 -9.14 -9.62
C ILE A 471 -4.95 -8.00 -10.17
N ASN A 472 -5.42 -6.75 -10.05
CA ASN A 472 -4.69 -5.58 -10.56
C ASN A 472 -3.39 -5.32 -9.77
N ALA A 473 -3.44 -5.41 -8.45
CA ALA A 473 -2.31 -5.22 -7.55
C ALA A 473 -1.22 -6.28 -7.79
N ILE A 474 -1.60 -7.55 -7.84
CA ILE A 474 -0.69 -8.67 -8.11
C ILE A 474 -0.06 -8.53 -9.50
N ALA A 475 -0.87 -8.24 -10.53
CA ALA A 475 -0.36 -8.03 -11.88
C ALA A 475 0.60 -6.84 -11.98
N THR A 476 0.41 -5.81 -11.15
CA THR A 476 1.30 -4.64 -11.09
C THR A 476 2.63 -4.99 -10.41
N MET A 477 2.59 -5.66 -9.26
CA MET A 477 3.83 -6.06 -8.55
C MET A 477 4.65 -7.11 -9.32
N LEU A 478 3.99 -7.92 -10.14
CA LEU A 478 4.61 -8.95 -10.99
C LEU A 478 4.80 -8.49 -12.44
N HIS A 479 4.61 -7.20 -12.72
CA HIS A 479 4.64 -6.68 -14.08
C HIS A 479 6.00 -6.95 -14.75
N THR A 480 5.95 -7.39 -16.01
CA THR A 480 7.10 -7.54 -16.91
C THR A 480 6.82 -6.71 -18.15
N ASP A 481 7.80 -5.92 -18.60
CA ASP A 481 7.64 -5.07 -19.77
C ASP A 481 7.36 -5.89 -21.03
N ALA A 482 6.47 -5.38 -21.89
CA ALA A 482 6.13 -6.01 -23.16
C ALA A 482 7.37 -6.28 -24.01
N LEU A 483 8.35 -5.37 -24.00
CA LEU A 483 9.59 -5.46 -24.75
C LEU A 483 10.31 -6.80 -24.50
N PHE A 484 10.36 -7.27 -23.25
CA PHE A 484 10.97 -8.55 -22.90
C PHE A 484 10.13 -9.76 -23.29
N SER A 485 8.82 -9.61 -23.32
CA SER A 485 7.90 -10.73 -23.56
C SER A 485 7.65 -10.99 -25.05
N THR A 486 7.64 -9.95 -25.89
CA THR A 486 7.28 -10.03 -27.31
C THR A 486 8.41 -9.59 -28.23
N GLY A 487 9.47 -8.95 -27.71
CA GLY A 487 10.49 -8.29 -28.53
C GLY A 487 9.99 -7.02 -29.21
N GLN A 488 8.77 -6.56 -28.90
CA GLN A 488 8.17 -5.36 -29.48
C GLN A 488 7.86 -4.33 -28.40
N ALA A 489 8.20 -3.08 -28.67
CA ALA A 489 7.83 -1.95 -27.85
C ALA A 489 6.34 -1.62 -28.03
N THR A 490 5.69 -1.24 -26.93
CA THR A 490 4.30 -0.76 -26.92
C THR A 490 4.25 0.65 -26.33
N LEU A 491 3.13 1.35 -26.50
CA LEU A 491 2.92 2.68 -25.89
C LEU A 491 3.15 2.70 -24.38
N ARG A 492 2.97 1.56 -23.70
CA ARG A 492 3.12 1.42 -22.25
C ARG A 492 4.46 0.83 -21.83
N SER A 493 5.32 0.48 -22.78
CA SER A 493 6.68 0.06 -22.49
C SER A 493 7.47 1.20 -21.87
N SER A 494 8.32 0.86 -20.92
CA SER A 494 9.20 1.81 -20.24
C SER A 494 10.27 2.31 -21.19
N LEU A 495 10.38 3.64 -21.32
CA LEU A 495 11.44 4.27 -22.08
C LEU A 495 12.81 3.94 -21.47
N ALA A 496 12.91 3.92 -20.13
CA ALA A 496 14.17 3.58 -19.46
C ALA A 496 14.62 2.14 -19.74
N VAL A 497 13.67 1.20 -19.84
CA VAL A 497 13.97 -0.19 -20.23
C VAL A 497 14.43 -0.24 -21.68
N LEU A 498 13.71 0.41 -22.60
CA LEU A 498 14.09 0.47 -24.02
C LEU A 498 15.51 0.99 -24.21
N LEU A 499 15.82 2.15 -23.63
CA LEU A 499 17.14 2.79 -23.76
C LEU A 499 18.24 2.02 -23.01
N GLY A 500 17.87 1.25 -21.98
CA GLY A 500 18.79 0.40 -21.24
C GLY A 500 19.19 -0.86 -21.99
N GLU A 501 18.27 -1.47 -22.73
CA GLU A 501 18.53 -2.67 -23.53
C GLU A 501 19.08 -2.32 -24.92
N TYR A 502 18.68 -1.19 -25.49
CA TYR A 502 19.03 -0.74 -26.84
C TYR A 502 19.55 0.70 -26.82
N PRO A 503 20.77 0.97 -26.34
CA PRO A 503 21.33 2.32 -26.22
C PRO A 503 21.40 3.06 -27.56
N GLU A 504 21.58 2.36 -28.68
CA GLU A 504 21.60 2.95 -30.03
C GLU A 504 20.28 3.62 -30.42
N ILE A 505 19.16 3.19 -29.83
CA ILE A 505 17.85 3.84 -30.05
C ILE A 505 17.88 5.25 -29.45
N GLU A 506 18.63 5.49 -28.38
CA GLU A 506 18.81 6.82 -27.81
C GLU A 506 19.36 7.80 -28.84
N ASP A 507 20.44 7.43 -29.53
CA ASP A 507 21.08 8.25 -30.55
C ASP A 507 20.12 8.59 -31.69
N ARG A 508 19.35 7.59 -32.14
CA ARG A 508 18.35 7.79 -33.20
C ARG A 508 17.25 8.75 -32.76
N LEU A 509 16.75 8.61 -31.52
CA LEU A 509 15.72 9.51 -30.99
C LEU A 509 16.24 10.94 -30.84
N ILE A 510 17.48 11.13 -30.38
CA ILE A 510 18.11 12.45 -30.31
C ILE A 510 18.30 13.05 -31.71
N ALA A 511 18.78 12.26 -32.67
CA ALA A 511 18.96 12.70 -34.06
C ALA A 511 17.62 13.06 -34.74
N THR A 512 16.52 12.40 -34.34
CA THR A 512 15.16 12.70 -34.80
C THR A 512 14.58 13.97 -34.14
N GLY A 513 15.27 14.52 -33.13
CA GLY A 513 14.96 15.83 -32.55
C GLY A 513 14.52 15.81 -31.09
N SER A 514 14.66 14.69 -30.36
CA SER A 514 14.24 14.60 -28.96
C SER A 514 15.06 15.56 -28.07
N GLN A 515 14.41 16.60 -27.54
CA GLN A 515 15.06 17.58 -26.66
C GLN A 515 15.24 17.04 -25.23
N TYR A 516 14.29 16.24 -24.75
CA TYR A 516 14.34 15.63 -23.42
C TYR A 516 15.55 14.71 -23.28
N LEU A 517 15.71 13.75 -24.19
CA LEU A 517 16.83 12.79 -24.12
C LEU A 517 18.20 13.47 -24.28
N ALA A 518 18.30 14.52 -25.11
CA ALA A 518 19.55 15.25 -25.29
C ALA A 518 20.05 15.95 -24.00
N ARG A 519 19.12 16.30 -23.09
CA ARG A 519 19.41 17.13 -21.90
C ARG A 519 19.30 16.36 -20.58
N THR A 520 18.52 15.28 -20.54
CA THR A 520 18.27 14.57 -19.29
C THR A 520 19.47 13.74 -18.84
N ARG A 521 19.66 13.66 -17.53
CA ARG A 521 20.71 12.84 -16.90
C ARG A 521 20.28 11.40 -16.70
N SER A 522 18.98 11.20 -16.50
CA SER A 522 18.35 9.89 -16.28
C SER A 522 16.89 9.92 -16.72
N VAL A 523 16.33 8.75 -17.01
CA VAL A 523 14.92 8.57 -17.37
C VAL A 523 14.22 7.81 -16.26
N PRO A 524 13.07 8.29 -15.75
CA PRO A 524 12.27 7.56 -14.78
C PRO A 524 11.82 6.21 -15.37
N SER A 525 11.91 5.13 -14.59
CA SER A 525 11.52 3.78 -15.02
C SER A 525 10.04 3.66 -15.36
N GLU A 526 9.20 4.49 -14.74
CA GLU A 526 7.78 4.56 -14.99
C GLU A 526 7.43 5.33 -16.28
N LEU A 527 8.33 6.17 -16.83
CA LEU A 527 8.04 6.95 -18.03
C LEU A 527 7.83 6.03 -19.23
N THR A 528 6.62 6.04 -19.78
CA THR A 528 6.24 5.23 -20.93
C THR A 528 6.64 5.90 -22.25
N ILE A 529 6.85 5.10 -23.29
CA ILE A 529 7.14 5.63 -24.64
C ILE A 529 6.00 6.54 -25.13
N GLY A 530 4.74 6.18 -24.85
CA GLY A 530 3.59 7.00 -25.23
C GLY A 530 3.60 8.38 -24.57
N SER A 531 3.78 8.44 -23.25
CA SER A 531 3.89 9.72 -22.53
C SER A 531 5.11 10.54 -22.96
N PHE A 532 6.22 9.87 -23.31
CA PHE A 532 7.39 10.52 -23.87
C PHE A 532 7.11 11.15 -25.24
N ALA A 533 6.48 10.41 -26.15
CA ALA A 533 6.06 10.92 -27.47
C ALA A 533 5.19 12.17 -27.33
N GLU A 534 4.15 12.10 -26.48
CA GLU A 534 3.27 13.24 -26.21
C GLU A 534 4.04 14.45 -25.65
N SER A 535 5.06 14.21 -24.82
CA SER A 535 5.85 15.30 -24.22
C SER A 535 6.79 16.01 -25.20
N GLU A 536 7.24 15.30 -26.23
CA GLU A 536 8.04 15.84 -27.34
C GLU A 536 7.16 16.37 -28.48
N GLY A 537 5.83 16.23 -28.38
CA GLY A 537 4.88 16.66 -29.41
C GLY A 537 4.84 15.72 -30.63
N TRP A 538 5.25 14.47 -30.46
CA TRP A 538 5.22 13.43 -31.49
C TRP A 538 3.92 12.63 -31.45
N GLU A 539 3.54 12.03 -32.57
CA GLU A 539 2.43 11.09 -32.63
C GLU A 539 2.88 9.74 -32.00
N PRO A 540 2.20 9.25 -30.95
CA PRO A 540 2.69 8.08 -30.20
C PRO A 540 2.73 6.75 -30.97
N LEU A 541 1.78 6.50 -31.86
CA LEU A 541 1.73 5.28 -32.68
C LEU A 541 2.81 5.30 -33.75
N ASP A 542 3.04 6.44 -34.41
CA ASP A 542 4.11 6.62 -35.40
C ASP A 542 5.49 6.36 -34.76
N LEU A 543 5.70 6.87 -33.54
CA LEU A 543 6.95 6.62 -32.80
C LEU A 543 7.13 5.13 -32.49
N ILE A 544 6.07 4.43 -32.09
CA ILE A 544 6.13 3.00 -31.79
C ILE A 544 6.42 2.18 -33.06
N GLU A 545 5.81 2.52 -34.18
CA GLU A 545 6.09 1.87 -35.47
C GLU A 545 7.56 2.07 -35.86
N GLN A 546 8.08 3.29 -35.70
CA GLN A 546 9.48 3.61 -35.97
C GLN A 546 10.44 2.82 -35.06
N ILE A 547 10.19 2.79 -33.74
CA ILE A 547 11.00 2.04 -32.77
C ILE A 547 10.99 0.55 -33.11
N ASN A 548 9.83 -0.04 -33.37
CA ASN A 548 9.72 -1.45 -33.73
C ASN A 548 10.38 -1.76 -35.09
N GLY A 549 10.35 -0.81 -36.02
CA GLY A 549 11.13 -0.87 -37.25
C GLY A 549 12.64 -0.95 -36.98
N TRP A 550 13.16 -0.16 -36.04
CA TRP A 550 14.57 -0.24 -35.64
C TRP A 550 14.93 -1.54 -34.92
N LEU A 551 14.05 -2.03 -34.04
CA LEU A 551 14.24 -3.30 -33.35
C LEU A 551 14.28 -4.49 -34.32
N SER A 552 13.45 -4.47 -35.37
CA SER A 552 13.37 -5.53 -36.37
C SER A 552 14.44 -5.45 -37.48
N GLY A 553 14.87 -4.24 -37.84
CA GLY A 553 15.70 -3.97 -39.01
C GLY A 553 17.21 -4.04 -38.82
N GLY A 554 17.74 -4.32 -37.63
CA GLY A 554 19.20 -4.24 -37.44
C GLY A 554 19.80 -4.75 -36.13
N ILE A 555 19.11 -5.59 -35.35
CA ILE A 555 19.65 -6.11 -34.08
C ILE A 555 19.44 -7.64 -33.98
N HIS A 556 19.80 -8.36 -35.05
CA HIS A 556 19.96 -9.81 -34.99
C HIS A 556 21.42 -10.30 -35.12
N ASP A 557 22.39 -9.40 -35.32
CA ASP A 557 23.78 -9.79 -35.63
C ASP A 557 24.78 -9.69 -34.46
N THR A 558 24.38 -9.30 -33.24
CA THR A 558 25.34 -9.17 -32.12
C THR A 558 24.92 -9.74 -30.76
N ALA A 559 23.82 -10.49 -30.63
CA ALA A 559 23.46 -11.08 -29.32
C ALA A 559 22.69 -12.42 -29.33
N GLN A 560 22.78 -13.23 -30.39
CA GLN A 560 22.34 -14.63 -30.35
C GLN A 560 23.45 -15.57 -29.87
N SER A 561 23.93 -15.41 -28.64
CA SER A 561 24.66 -16.48 -27.94
C SER A 561 24.60 -16.28 -26.42
N GLY A 562 23.46 -16.60 -25.81
CA GLY A 562 23.30 -16.43 -24.37
C GLY A 562 21.95 -16.86 -23.79
N LEU A 563 21.51 -18.09 -24.11
CA LEU A 563 20.58 -18.89 -23.27
C LEU A 563 19.35 -18.17 -22.68
N TYR A 564 18.33 -17.95 -23.50
CA TYR A 564 16.94 -17.91 -23.00
C TYR A 564 16.44 -19.35 -22.80
N SER A 565 16.92 -20.01 -21.74
CA SER A 565 16.25 -21.20 -21.19
C SER A 565 15.48 -20.81 -19.95
N ARG A 566 14.15 -20.93 -20.06
CA ARG A 566 13.23 -20.97 -18.93
C ARG A 566 13.69 -22.03 -17.94
N THR A 567 14.05 -21.61 -16.73
CA THR A 567 13.81 -22.41 -15.53
C THR A 567 13.31 -21.49 -14.43
N VAL A 568 12.04 -21.68 -14.09
CA VAL A 568 11.51 -21.39 -12.77
C VAL A 568 12.44 -22.05 -11.76
N GLY A 569 13.17 -21.28 -10.96
CA GLY A 569 14.12 -21.87 -10.01
C GLY A 569 14.87 -20.84 -9.17
N ARG A 570 14.62 -20.89 -7.86
CA ARG A 570 15.48 -20.34 -6.81
C ARG A 570 16.95 -20.68 -7.08
N HIS A 571 17.83 -19.70 -7.27
CA HIS A 571 19.03 -19.43 -6.45
C HIS A 571 20.05 -18.53 -7.17
N ALA A 572 20.63 -17.65 -6.35
CA ALA A 572 21.91 -16.94 -6.52
C ALA A 572 22.09 -16.05 -7.77
N SER A 573 21.99 -14.74 -7.55
CA SER A 573 22.67 -13.74 -8.39
C SER A 573 23.53 -12.87 -7.48
N PRO A 574 24.67 -12.32 -7.97
CA PRO A 574 25.63 -11.60 -7.13
C PRO A 574 24.99 -10.32 -6.59
N ASN A 575 25.37 -9.94 -5.38
CA ASN A 575 25.00 -8.65 -4.79
C ASN A 575 25.67 -7.54 -5.60
N ILE A 576 24.99 -7.06 -6.64
CA ILE A 576 25.45 -5.94 -7.45
C ILE A 576 25.56 -4.71 -6.56
N ALA A 577 26.47 -3.80 -6.87
CA ALA A 577 26.77 -2.56 -6.16
C ALA A 577 26.49 -1.30 -7.00
N THR A 578 26.23 -0.16 -6.37
CA THR A 578 25.84 1.11 -7.01
C THR A 578 26.60 2.27 -6.40
N PHE A 579 26.99 3.23 -7.24
CA PHE A 579 27.67 4.45 -6.84
C PHE A 579 26.75 5.41 -6.10
N ARG A 580 27.30 6.19 -5.16
CA ARG A 580 26.54 7.23 -4.46
C ARG A 580 27.34 8.52 -4.36
N SER A 581 26.73 9.65 -4.73
CA SER A 581 27.36 10.96 -4.54
C SER A 581 27.41 11.30 -3.06
N VAL A 582 28.57 11.76 -2.61
CA VAL A 582 28.72 12.39 -1.30
C VAL A 582 28.23 13.81 -1.46
N ALA A 583 27.12 14.16 -0.79
CA ALA A 583 26.63 15.53 -0.71
C ALA A 583 26.71 15.98 0.74
N ASP A 584 27.45 17.07 0.95
CA ASP A 584 27.40 17.93 2.14
C ASP A 584 26.04 18.62 2.28
#